data_AF-A0AAJ5WQI1-F1
#
_entry.id   AF-A0AAJ5WQI1-F1
#
_cell.length_a   1.000
_cell.length_b   1.000
_cell.length_c   1.000
_cell.angle_alpha   90.00
_cell.angle_beta   90.00
_cell.angle_gamma   90.00
#
_symmetry.space_group_name_H-M   'P 1'
#
loop_
_entity.id
_entity.type
_entity.pdbx_description
1 polymer ?
#
loop_
_entity_poly.entity_id
_entity_poly.type
_entity_poly.pdbx_seq_one_letter_code
_entity_poly.pdbx_strand_id
1 'polypeptide(L)'
;MRTITRLTVLLAFPFFFSCSKDGEDAGTIITTDFNDSLGGWTADFADYPAANEATYELQSGHEQLPAPLNQSQRGFRLSGNNHSDDLFMFIKSKISGLEANKTYKAFIEVQFASNAPSGTAGGAPGESVFLKAGFTTIEPVKELEEATGYYRMNIDKSNQGNSGADLKVIGNIANGKTAAEYTLLELGGESNVFTVQSNEAGEVWVTVGTDSGFEGATTLYYRMIGVRLVPQ
;
A
#
# COMPACT_ATOMS: atom_id res chain seq x y z
N MET A 1 72.36 48.61 -29.83
CA MET A 1 71.53 47.58 -30.49
C MET A 1 70.62 47.00 -29.40
N ARG A 2 69.31 47.25 -29.51
CA ARG A 2 68.28 46.93 -28.51
C ARG A 2 67.86 45.47 -28.66
N THR A 3 67.69 44.74 -27.56
CA THR A 3 66.99 43.45 -27.57
C THR A 3 65.88 43.52 -26.54
N ILE A 4 64.65 43.66 -27.02
CA ILE A 4 63.41 43.67 -26.24
C ILE A 4 62.91 42.23 -26.20
N THR A 5 62.95 41.60 -25.03
CA THR A 5 62.38 40.26 -24.81
C THR A 5 60.88 40.42 -24.57
N ARG A 6 60.06 39.91 -25.50
CA ARG A 6 58.58 39.89 -25.35
C ARG A 6 58.19 38.75 -24.42
N LEU A 7 57.52 39.08 -23.32
CA LEU A 7 56.90 38.14 -22.39
C LEU A 7 55.45 37.91 -22.85
N THR A 8 55.15 36.72 -23.37
CA THR A 8 53.78 36.32 -23.73
C THR A 8 53.10 35.73 -22.50
N VAL A 9 52.11 36.44 -21.95
CA VAL A 9 51.25 35.91 -20.89
C VAL A 9 50.08 35.18 -21.56
N LEU A 10 50.02 33.86 -21.40
CA LEU A 10 48.85 33.05 -21.78
C LEU A 10 47.77 33.20 -20.69
N LEU A 11 46.66 33.86 -21.02
CA LEU A 11 45.47 33.90 -20.18
C LEU A 11 44.69 32.59 -20.39
N ALA A 12 44.69 31.70 -19.39
CA ALA A 12 43.84 30.51 -19.39
C ALA A 12 42.45 30.88 -18.88
N PHE A 13 41.45 30.82 -19.76
CA PHE A 13 40.03 30.93 -19.42
C PHE A 13 39.55 29.62 -18.80
N PRO A 14 39.04 29.59 -17.55
CA PRO A 14 38.39 28.41 -17.02
C PRO A 14 37.04 28.22 -17.71
N PHE A 15 36.93 27.14 -18.51
CA PHE A 15 35.65 26.62 -18.97
C PHE A 15 34.89 26.06 -17.77
N PHE A 16 33.92 26.82 -17.27
CA PHE A 16 32.91 26.28 -16.37
C PHE A 16 31.99 25.37 -17.20
N PHE A 17 32.23 24.06 -17.14
CA PHE A 17 31.26 23.05 -17.57
C PHE A 17 30.11 23.05 -16.55
N SER A 18 29.06 23.80 -16.84
CA SER A 18 27.75 23.62 -16.21
C SER A 18 27.14 22.35 -16.76
N CYS A 19 27.28 21.24 -16.04
CA CYS A 19 26.60 20.00 -16.35
C CYS A 19 25.15 20.13 -15.84
N SER A 20 24.24 20.57 -16.71
CA SER A 20 22.81 20.43 -16.47
C SER A 20 22.48 18.95 -16.49
N LYS A 21 22.43 18.33 -15.31
CA LYS A 21 21.76 17.03 -15.15
C LYS A 21 20.26 17.29 -15.17
N ASP A 22 19.69 17.33 -16.37
CA ASP A 22 18.28 17.02 -16.54
C ASP A 22 18.13 15.50 -16.35
N GLY A 23 18.22 15.08 -15.08
CA GLY A 23 17.75 13.78 -14.67
C GLY A 23 16.29 13.93 -14.31
N GLU A 24 15.38 13.38 -15.12
CA GLU A 24 14.06 13.03 -14.60
C GLU A 24 14.28 12.26 -13.30
N ASP A 25 13.78 12.81 -12.20
CA ASP A 25 13.81 12.12 -10.92
C ASP A 25 13.01 10.83 -11.07
N ALA A 26 13.73 9.70 -11.15
CA ALA A 26 13.15 8.38 -11.36
C ALA A 26 12.24 7.94 -10.21
N GLY A 27 12.17 8.72 -9.13
CA GLY A 27 11.39 8.45 -7.94
C GLY A 27 12.03 7.39 -7.06
N THR A 28 11.54 7.31 -5.83
CA THR A 28 11.87 6.24 -4.90
C THR A 28 10.99 5.02 -5.19
N ILE A 29 11.58 3.87 -5.46
CA ILE A 29 10.87 2.59 -5.69
C ILE A 29 11.14 1.68 -4.51
N ILE A 30 10.09 1.15 -3.90
CA ILE A 30 10.13 0.23 -2.77
C ILE A 30 9.30 -0.99 -3.13
N THR A 31 9.91 -2.16 -3.17
CA THR A 31 9.21 -3.43 -3.37
C THR A 31 9.39 -4.29 -2.14
N THR A 32 8.29 -4.67 -1.52
CA THR A 32 8.28 -5.70 -0.46
C THR A 32 7.77 -6.99 -1.05
N ASP A 33 8.66 -7.97 -1.17
CA ASP A 33 8.31 -9.37 -1.46
C ASP A 33 8.15 -10.11 -0.12
N PHE A 34 6.97 -10.68 0.13
CA PHE A 34 6.62 -11.34 1.39
C PHE A 34 7.02 -12.82 1.47
N ASN A 35 7.91 -13.31 0.61
CA ASN A 35 8.32 -14.72 0.60
C ASN A 35 9.22 -15.07 1.78
N ASP A 36 10.11 -14.13 2.15
CA ASP A 36 11.17 -14.39 3.12
C ASP A 36 10.88 -13.69 4.47
N SER A 37 10.16 -12.56 4.46
CA SER A 37 9.81 -11.81 5.67
C SER A 37 8.59 -10.91 5.47
N LEU A 38 8.02 -10.39 6.57
CA LEU A 38 7.02 -9.33 6.51
C LEU A 38 7.61 -7.92 6.29
N GLY A 39 8.95 -7.79 6.29
CA GLY A 39 9.63 -6.51 6.26
C GLY A 39 9.19 -5.59 7.41
N GLY A 40 8.89 -4.34 7.09
CA GLY A 40 8.33 -3.35 8.03
C GLY A 40 6.80 -3.36 8.13
N TRP A 41 6.12 -4.32 7.48
CA TRP A 41 4.66 -4.35 7.46
C TRP A 41 4.08 -4.97 8.73
N THR A 42 3.02 -4.35 9.23
CA THR A 42 2.23 -4.84 10.37
C THR A 42 0.75 -4.84 10.00
N ALA A 43 -0.03 -5.71 10.63
CA ALA A 43 -1.47 -5.80 10.42
C ALA A 43 -2.25 -5.20 11.59
N ASP A 44 -3.43 -4.68 11.29
CA ASP A 44 -4.48 -4.39 12.27
C ASP A 44 -5.86 -4.49 11.60
N PHE A 45 -6.91 -4.29 12.39
CA PHE A 45 -8.29 -4.47 11.99
C PHE A 45 -9.14 -3.33 12.56
N ALA A 46 -10.15 -2.88 11.82
CA ALA A 46 -11.10 -1.86 12.26
C ALA A 46 -12.52 -2.18 11.78
N ASP A 47 -13.49 -1.37 12.20
CA ASP A 47 -14.91 -1.45 11.86
C ASP A 47 -15.60 -2.74 12.34
N TYR A 48 -15.32 -3.09 13.60
CA TYR A 48 -15.99 -4.15 14.35
C TYR A 48 -16.28 -3.69 15.78
N PRO A 49 -17.33 -4.21 16.43
CA PRO A 49 -17.59 -3.93 17.85
C PRO A 49 -16.43 -4.49 18.69
N ALA A 50 -15.93 -3.68 19.64
CA ALA A 50 -14.94 -4.14 20.60
C ALA A 50 -15.49 -5.28 21.48
N ALA A 51 -16.81 -5.26 21.72
CA ALA A 51 -17.53 -6.40 22.27
C ALA A 51 -17.54 -7.55 21.26
N ASN A 52 -17.12 -8.74 21.70
CA ASN A 52 -17.08 -9.97 20.90
C ASN A 52 -16.00 -10.01 19.80
N GLU A 53 -14.89 -9.28 19.93
CA GLU A 53 -13.74 -9.37 19.00
C GLU A 53 -13.33 -10.82 18.68
N ALA A 54 -13.41 -11.73 19.64
CA ALA A 54 -13.10 -13.15 19.45
C ALA A 54 -13.94 -13.83 18.36
N THR A 55 -15.19 -13.40 18.11
CA THR A 55 -16.04 -13.98 17.05
C THR A 55 -15.62 -13.56 15.66
N TYR A 56 -14.83 -12.50 15.53
CA TYR A 56 -14.29 -12.03 14.26
C TYR A 56 -13.06 -12.82 13.81
N GLU A 57 -12.51 -13.71 14.65
CA GLU A 57 -11.42 -14.64 14.26
C GLU A 57 -10.24 -13.92 13.56
N LEU A 58 -9.91 -12.72 14.04
CA LEU A 58 -8.91 -11.83 13.44
C LEU A 58 -7.51 -12.43 13.55
N GLN A 59 -6.87 -12.68 12.41
CA GLN A 59 -5.57 -13.35 12.34
C GLN A 59 -4.66 -12.71 11.31
N SER A 60 -3.38 -12.59 11.65
CA SER A 60 -2.32 -12.18 10.72
C SER A 60 -1.08 -13.04 10.91
N GLY A 61 -0.29 -13.21 9.85
CA GLY A 61 0.93 -14.00 9.92
C GLY A 61 1.72 -14.05 8.63
N HIS A 62 2.93 -14.59 8.72
CA HIS A 62 3.76 -14.93 7.56
C HIS A 62 3.61 -16.42 7.27
N GLU A 63 2.82 -16.79 6.27
CA GLU A 63 2.41 -18.18 6.03
C GLU A 63 2.67 -18.63 4.60
N GLN A 64 2.74 -19.94 4.39
CA GLN A 64 2.82 -20.52 3.04
C GLN A 64 1.57 -20.19 2.24
N LEU A 65 1.74 -20.02 0.94
CA LEU A 65 0.61 -19.88 0.04
C LEU A 65 -0.22 -21.19 0.03
N PRO A 66 -1.55 -21.09 -0.05
CA PRO A 66 -2.43 -22.26 -0.09
C PRO A 66 -2.41 -22.92 -1.47
N ALA A 67 -2.77 -24.21 -1.53
CA ALA A 67 -3.06 -24.87 -2.80
C ALA A 67 -4.22 -24.13 -3.54
N PRO A 68 -4.21 -24.08 -4.88
CA PRO A 68 -3.27 -24.74 -5.81
C PRO A 68 -2.00 -23.91 -6.10
N LEU A 69 -1.75 -22.82 -5.39
CA LEU A 69 -0.55 -22.01 -5.56
C LEU A 69 0.69 -22.76 -5.04
N ASN A 70 1.88 -22.25 -5.40
CA ASN A 70 3.14 -22.84 -4.99
C ASN A 70 3.34 -22.73 -3.46
N GLN A 71 3.15 -23.84 -2.76
CA GLN A 71 3.25 -23.91 -1.29
C GLN A 71 4.69 -23.77 -0.75
N SER A 72 5.70 -23.73 -1.64
CA SER A 72 7.07 -23.34 -1.24
C SER A 72 7.21 -21.83 -1.06
N GLN A 73 6.27 -21.05 -1.62
CA GLN A 73 6.23 -19.60 -1.45
C GLN A 73 5.42 -19.23 -0.21
N ARG A 74 5.70 -18.05 0.33
CA ARG A 74 4.99 -17.47 1.46
C ARG A 74 4.42 -16.09 1.13
N GLY A 75 3.52 -15.63 1.97
CA GLY A 75 2.95 -14.30 1.91
C GLY A 75 2.51 -13.79 3.28
N PHE A 76 2.12 -12.53 3.32
CA PHE A 76 1.44 -11.94 4.47
C PHE A 76 -0.01 -12.43 4.46
N ARG A 77 -0.33 -13.40 5.31
CA ARG A 77 -1.70 -13.86 5.52
C ARG A 77 -2.45 -12.87 6.41
N LEU A 78 -3.63 -12.47 5.98
CA LEU A 78 -4.57 -11.66 6.74
C LEU A 78 -5.96 -12.29 6.66
N SER A 79 -6.62 -12.47 7.80
CA SER A 79 -7.91 -13.16 7.88
C SER A 79 -8.82 -12.56 8.94
N GLY A 80 -10.13 -12.58 8.65
CA GLY A 80 -11.17 -12.19 9.57
C GLY A 80 -12.53 -12.70 9.11
N ASN A 81 -13.41 -12.94 10.07
CA ASN A 81 -14.79 -13.38 9.90
C ASN A 81 -15.70 -12.17 10.16
N ASN A 82 -16.19 -11.55 9.09
CA ASN A 82 -16.96 -10.32 9.18
C ASN A 82 -18.40 -10.60 9.66
N HIS A 83 -18.83 -9.90 10.70
CA HIS A 83 -20.21 -9.89 11.22
C HIS A 83 -20.79 -8.47 11.31
N SER A 84 -20.09 -7.46 10.75
CA SER A 84 -20.46 -6.04 10.85
C SER A 84 -20.89 -5.42 9.52
N ASP A 85 -20.86 -6.18 8.41
CA ASP A 85 -20.97 -5.64 7.04
C ASP A 85 -19.93 -4.56 6.68
N ASP A 86 -18.88 -4.41 7.48
CA ASP A 86 -17.92 -3.30 7.33
C ASP A 86 -16.51 -3.64 7.83
N LEU A 87 -16.19 -4.90 8.19
CA LEU A 87 -14.86 -5.25 8.72
C LEU A 87 -13.75 -4.77 7.78
N PHE A 88 -12.88 -3.91 8.29
CA PHE A 88 -11.71 -3.42 7.60
C PHE A 88 -10.45 -4.14 8.10
N MET A 89 -9.86 -4.98 7.24
CA MET A 89 -8.60 -5.66 7.53
C MET A 89 -7.49 -4.97 6.76
N PHE A 90 -6.40 -4.57 7.42
CA PHE A 90 -5.35 -3.83 6.72
C PHE A 90 -3.94 -4.16 7.19
N ILE A 91 -2.99 -3.92 6.29
CA ILE A 91 -1.56 -3.88 6.58
C ILE A 91 -1.02 -2.48 6.30
N LYS A 92 -0.05 -2.08 7.10
CA LYS A 92 0.60 -0.77 7.00
C LYS A 92 2.11 -0.91 7.14
N SER A 93 2.83 0.03 6.53
CA SER A 93 4.27 0.17 6.70
C SER A 93 4.65 1.65 6.65
N LYS A 94 5.68 2.02 7.40
CA LYS A 94 6.25 3.37 7.34
C LYS A 94 7.36 3.40 6.30
N ILE A 95 7.25 4.34 5.38
CA ILE A 95 8.30 4.73 4.44
C ILE A 95 9.05 5.92 5.05
N SER A 96 10.37 5.88 5.01
CA SER A 96 11.26 6.89 5.59
C SER A 96 12.38 7.23 4.62
N GLY A 97 13.10 8.32 4.88
CA GLY A 97 14.21 8.78 4.03
C GLY A 97 13.75 9.57 2.80
N LEU A 98 12.51 10.06 2.79
CA LEU A 98 12.03 11.03 1.81
C LEU A 98 12.57 12.43 2.15
N GLU A 99 12.50 13.36 1.20
CA GLU A 99 12.72 14.76 1.50
C GLU A 99 11.61 15.26 2.44
N ALA A 100 11.97 16.01 3.48
CA ALA A 100 11.01 16.52 4.45
C ALA A 100 10.03 17.53 3.82
N ASN A 101 8.75 17.45 4.18
CA ASN A 101 7.68 18.35 3.70
C ASN A 101 7.53 18.41 2.16
N LYS A 102 8.00 17.38 1.45
CA LYS A 102 7.97 17.31 0.00
C LYS A 102 6.72 16.57 -0.46
N THR A 103 6.07 17.11 -1.48
CA THR A 103 4.92 16.46 -2.13
C THR A 103 5.40 15.43 -3.13
N TYR A 104 4.76 14.26 -3.11
CA TYR A 104 5.03 13.14 -4.02
C TYR A 104 3.75 12.75 -4.76
N LYS A 105 3.92 12.37 -6.03
CA LYS A 105 2.98 11.46 -6.70
C LYS A 105 3.35 10.03 -6.29
N ALA A 106 2.41 9.32 -5.68
CA ALA A 106 2.61 7.95 -5.25
C ALA A 106 1.79 6.99 -6.12
N PHE A 107 2.37 5.83 -6.38
CA PHE A 107 1.77 4.71 -7.09
C PHE A 107 1.94 3.46 -6.23
N ILE A 108 0.96 2.58 -6.27
CA ILE A 108 1.00 1.33 -5.52
C ILE A 108 0.49 0.18 -6.38
N GLU A 109 1.20 -0.93 -6.36
CA GLU A 109 0.82 -2.20 -6.97
C GLU A 109 0.79 -3.26 -5.88
N VAL A 110 -0.27 -4.06 -5.86
CA VAL A 110 -0.54 -5.06 -4.84
C VAL A 110 -0.80 -6.38 -5.53
N GLN A 111 0.06 -7.36 -5.26
CA GLN A 111 -0.14 -8.74 -5.67
C GLN A 111 -0.56 -9.58 -4.46
N PHE A 112 -1.69 -10.27 -4.57
CA PHE A 112 -2.24 -11.05 -3.47
C PHE A 112 -3.03 -12.26 -3.97
N ALA A 113 -3.14 -13.31 -3.15
CA ALA A 113 -3.97 -14.46 -3.43
C ALA A 113 -5.35 -14.31 -2.78
N SER A 114 -6.39 -14.60 -3.55
CA SER A 114 -7.79 -14.67 -3.09
C SER A 114 -8.45 -15.92 -3.66
N ASN A 115 -9.30 -16.57 -2.87
CA ASN A 115 -10.18 -17.66 -3.31
C ASN A 115 -11.64 -17.23 -3.50
N ALA A 116 -11.94 -15.94 -3.40
CA ALA A 116 -13.31 -15.44 -3.48
C ALA A 116 -13.85 -15.56 -4.91
N PRO A 117 -14.91 -16.35 -5.16
CA PRO A 117 -15.44 -16.54 -6.51
C PRO A 117 -16.13 -15.28 -7.04
N SER A 118 -16.04 -15.09 -8.36
CA SER A 118 -16.73 -14.04 -9.10
C SER A 118 -18.17 -14.40 -9.46
N GLY A 119 -19.00 -13.37 -9.68
CA GLY A 119 -20.34 -13.50 -10.27
C GLY A 119 -21.37 -14.11 -9.32
N THR A 120 -21.15 -14.02 -8.01
CA THR A 120 -22.10 -14.46 -6.99
C THR A 120 -23.12 -13.36 -6.69
N ALA A 121 -24.36 -13.73 -6.33
CA ALA A 121 -25.42 -12.78 -6.01
C ALA A 121 -25.58 -12.62 -4.49
N GLY A 122 -25.89 -11.39 -4.04
CA GLY A 122 -26.25 -11.08 -2.65
C GLY A 122 -25.07 -11.05 -1.67
N GLY A 123 -24.36 -9.91 -1.58
CA GLY A 123 -23.18 -9.78 -0.72
C GLY A 123 -22.05 -10.69 -1.23
N ALA A 124 -21.55 -10.41 -2.44
CA ALA A 124 -20.63 -11.30 -3.12
C ALA A 124 -19.28 -11.36 -2.40
N PRO A 125 -18.77 -12.55 -1.99
CA PRO A 125 -17.48 -12.68 -1.31
C PRO A 125 -16.30 -12.06 -2.07
N GLY A 126 -16.37 -11.97 -3.39
CA GLY A 126 -15.36 -11.30 -4.22
C GLY A 126 -15.65 -9.82 -4.40
N GLU A 127 -16.78 -9.50 -5.03
CA GLU A 127 -17.10 -8.15 -5.50
C GLU A 127 -17.61 -7.20 -4.41
N SER A 128 -17.98 -7.70 -3.23
CA SER A 128 -18.37 -6.89 -2.06
C SER A 128 -17.25 -6.71 -1.05
N VAL A 129 -16.03 -7.16 -1.36
CA VAL A 129 -14.83 -6.92 -0.55
C VAL A 129 -13.85 -6.09 -1.35
N PHE A 130 -13.73 -4.82 -0.97
CA PHE A 130 -13.04 -3.79 -1.77
C PHE A 130 -11.61 -3.62 -1.30
N LEU A 131 -10.65 -3.82 -2.19
CA LEU A 131 -9.25 -3.53 -1.91
C LEU A 131 -9.03 -2.03 -1.99
N LYS A 132 -8.50 -1.45 -0.91
CA LYS A 132 -8.16 -0.05 -0.78
C LYS A 132 -6.67 0.13 -0.51
N ALA A 133 -6.13 1.23 -0.99
CA ALA A 133 -4.78 1.65 -0.69
C ALA A 133 -4.70 3.17 -0.52
N GLY A 134 -3.67 3.63 0.17
CA GLY A 134 -3.45 5.06 0.38
C GLY A 134 -2.20 5.38 1.17
N PHE A 135 -1.93 6.67 1.30
CA PHE A 135 -0.73 7.22 1.91
C PHE A 135 -1.08 8.36 2.86
N THR A 136 -0.56 8.32 4.09
CA THR A 136 -0.89 9.28 5.15
C THR A 136 0.36 9.73 5.91
N THR A 137 0.34 10.91 6.53
CA THR A 137 1.41 11.36 7.42
C THR A 137 1.25 10.85 8.85
N ILE A 138 0.02 10.51 9.24
CA ILE A 138 -0.29 9.86 10.51
C ILE A 138 -0.30 8.34 10.37
N GLU A 139 0.02 7.64 11.46
CA GLU A 139 -0.03 6.20 11.48
C GLU A 139 -1.49 5.71 11.43
N PRO A 140 -1.83 4.83 10.47
CA PRO A 140 -3.14 4.20 10.42
C PRO A 140 -3.33 3.26 11.62
N VAL A 141 -4.29 3.52 12.49
CA VAL A 141 -4.61 2.68 13.67
C VAL A 141 -6.11 2.54 13.86
N LYS A 142 -6.52 1.50 14.59
CA LYS A 142 -7.87 1.44 15.13
C LYS A 142 -7.98 2.27 16.42
N GLU A 143 -9.10 2.91 16.60
CA GLU A 143 -9.47 3.69 17.79
C GLU A 143 -10.84 3.24 18.29
N LEU A 144 -11.03 3.18 19.62
CA LEU A 144 -12.34 2.86 20.19
C LEU A 144 -13.25 4.09 20.13
N GLU A 145 -14.34 3.98 19.39
CA GLU A 145 -15.43 4.96 19.38
C GLU A 145 -16.37 4.68 20.57
N GLU A 146 -16.11 5.33 21.70
CA GLU A 146 -16.84 5.12 22.97
C GLU A 146 -18.37 5.24 22.85
N ALA A 147 -18.87 6.09 21.94
CA ALA A 147 -20.29 6.31 21.74
C ALA A 147 -21.02 5.07 21.16
N THR A 148 -20.32 4.25 20.39
CA THR A 148 -20.89 3.07 19.69
C THR A 148 -20.30 1.77 20.21
N GLY A 149 -19.12 1.81 20.84
CA GLY A 149 -18.35 0.64 21.25
C GLY A 149 -17.65 -0.06 20.09
N TYR A 150 -17.50 0.60 18.94
CA TYR A 150 -16.79 0.06 17.77
C TYR A 150 -15.32 0.48 17.77
N TYR A 151 -14.45 -0.43 17.36
CA TYR A 151 -13.15 -0.03 16.84
C TYR A 151 -13.34 0.57 15.45
N ARG A 152 -12.89 1.80 15.24
CA ARG A 152 -12.97 2.55 13.99
C ARG A 152 -11.58 2.92 13.49
N MET A 153 -11.44 3.12 12.18
CA MET A 153 -10.20 3.58 11.59
C MET A 153 -9.98 5.08 11.86
N ASN A 154 -8.74 5.50 12.17
CA ASN A 154 -8.40 6.91 12.39
C ASN A 154 -8.15 7.73 11.11
N ILE A 155 -8.23 7.11 9.94
CA ILE A 155 -8.05 7.74 8.62
C ILE A 155 -9.29 7.52 7.75
N ASP A 156 -9.56 8.46 6.83
CA ASP A 156 -10.73 8.41 5.97
C ASP A 156 -10.55 7.41 4.82
N LYS A 157 -11.14 6.22 5.01
CA LYS A 157 -11.27 5.21 3.97
C LYS A 157 -12.62 5.22 3.25
N SER A 158 -13.57 6.06 3.68
CA SER A 158 -15.00 5.92 3.37
C SER A 158 -15.53 4.49 3.65
N ASN A 159 -16.70 4.14 3.12
CA ASN A 159 -17.31 2.82 3.35
C ASN A 159 -17.36 2.01 2.06
N GLN A 160 -17.01 0.73 2.16
CA GLN A 160 -17.17 -0.28 1.12
C GLN A 160 -16.61 0.19 -0.23
N GLY A 161 -17.43 0.23 -1.29
CA GLY A 161 -17.00 0.58 -2.65
C GLY A 161 -16.65 2.05 -2.89
N ASN A 162 -16.72 2.90 -1.88
CA ASN A 162 -16.38 4.33 -1.99
C ASN A 162 -14.93 4.60 -1.60
N SER A 163 -14.31 5.55 -2.29
CA SER A 163 -12.98 6.07 -1.92
C SER A 163 -13.11 7.20 -0.92
N GLY A 164 -12.34 7.14 0.18
CA GLY A 164 -12.18 8.24 1.11
C GLY A 164 -11.07 9.21 0.67
N ALA A 165 -10.85 10.24 1.48
CA ALA A 165 -9.77 11.20 1.28
C ALA A 165 -8.38 10.56 1.43
N ASP A 166 -8.22 9.61 2.35
CA ASP A 166 -6.93 9.00 2.66
C ASP A 166 -6.72 7.67 1.93
N LEU A 167 -7.74 6.80 1.89
CA LEU A 167 -7.70 5.51 1.16
C LEU A 167 -8.67 5.47 -0.02
N LYS A 168 -8.16 5.06 -1.18
CA LYS A 168 -8.95 4.90 -2.41
C LYS A 168 -9.15 3.42 -2.72
N VAL A 169 -10.29 3.11 -3.32
CA VAL A 169 -10.56 1.78 -3.89
C VAL A 169 -9.68 1.56 -5.11
N ILE A 170 -8.89 0.50 -5.09
CA ILE A 170 -8.02 0.07 -6.20
C ILE A 170 -8.52 -1.22 -6.88
N GLY A 171 -9.62 -1.80 -6.37
CA GLY A 171 -10.32 -2.93 -6.97
C GLY A 171 -11.12 -3.75 -5.95
N ASN A 172 -11.38 -5.01 -6.25
CA ASN A 172 -12.02 -5.98 -5.34
C ASN A 172 -11.25 -7.31 -5.36
N ILE A 173 -11.58 -8.25 -4.48
CA ILE A 173 -10.82 -9.50 -4.33
C ILE A 173 -11.36 -10.67 -5.17
N ALA A 174 -12.30 -10.42 -6.09
CA ALA A 174 -12.89 -11.49 -6.89
C ALA A 174 -11.82 -12.16 -7.76
N ASN A 175 -11.74 -13.49 -7.70
CA ASN A 175 -10.66 -14.26 -8.31
C ASN A 175 -10.79 -14.46 -9.83
N GLY A 176 -11.84 -13.93 -10.45
CA GLY A 176 -12.12 -14.05 -11.88
C GLY A 176 -12.69 -15.42 -12.29
N LYS A 177 -12.99 -16.31 -11.35
CA LYS A 177 -13.50 -17.66 -11.55
C LYS A 177 -14.81 -17.86 -10.81
N THR A 178 -15.65 -18.78 -11.26
CA THR A 178 -16.85 -19.17 -10.50
C THR A 178 -16.55 -20.11 -9.33
N ALA A 179 -15.37 -20.74 -9.34
CA ALA A 179 -14.93 -21.67 -8.29
C ALA A 179 -14.18 -20.92 -7.17
N ALA A 180 -14.37 -21.37 -5.93
CA ALA A 180 -13.63 -20.91 -4.77
C ALA A 180 -12.22 -21.53 -4.75
N GLU A 181 -11.30 -20.94 -5.52
CA GLU A 181 -9.93 -21.42 -5.70
C GLU A 181 -8.96 -20.26 -5.61
N TYR A 182 -7.89 -20.42 -4.81
CA TYR A 182 -6.87 -19.38 -4.66
C TYR A 182 -6.19 -19.07 -6.00
N THR A 183 -6.26 -17.80 -6.38
CA THR A 183 -5.68 -17.23 -7.59
C THR A 183 -4.90 -15.98 -7.22
N LEU A 184 -3.71 -15.80 -7.82
CA LEU A 184 -2.95 -14.56 -7.68
C LEU A 184 -3.60 -13.46 -8.52
N LEU A 185 -3.89 -12.34 -7.87
CA LEU A 185 -4.42 -11.12 -8.45
C LEU A 185 -3.36 -10.02 -8.32
N GLU A 186 -3.38 -9.08 -9.25
CA GLU A 186 -2.52 -7.90 -9.26
C GLU A 186 -3.40 -6.68 -9.53
N LEU A 187 -3.43 -5.74 -8.59
CA LEU A 187 -4.24 -4.54 -8.65
C LEU A 187 -3.38 -3.32 -8.32
N GLY A 188 -3.78 -2.14 -8.79
CA GLY A 188 -3.01 -0.92 -8.62
C GLY A 188 -2.27 -0.48 -9.88
N GLY A 189 -1.03 -0.03 -9.73
CA GLY A 189 -0.15 0.43 -10.81
C GLY A 189 -0.40 1.88 -11.23
N GLU A 190 -0.09 2.19 -12.49
CA GLU A 190 -0.14 3.56 -13.06
C GLU A 190 -1.54 4.20 -13.06
N SER A 191 -2.60 3.39 -13.01
CA SER A 191 -3.99 3.85 -13.00
C SER A 191 -4.43 4.41 -11.66
N ASN A 192 -3.69 4.14 -10.59
CA ASN A 192 -4.01 4.52 -9.22
C ASN A 192 -2.97 5.51 -8.69
N VAL A 193 -3.21 6.80 -8.94
CA VAL A 193 -2.31 7.88 -8.52
C VAL A 193 -2.80 8.52 -7.22
N PHE A 194 -1.88 8.69 -6.29
CA PHE A 194 -2.07 9.35 -5.01
C PHE A 194 -1.16 10.57 -4.91
N THR A 195 -1.57 11.54 -4.11
CA THR A 195 -0.74 12.69 -3.75
C THR A 195 -0.56 12.66 -2.24
N VAL A 196 0.68 12.72 -1.78
CA VAL A 196 1.00 12.76 -0.35
C VAL A 196 2.16 13.71 -0.13
N GLN A 197 2.12 14.45 0.98
CA GLN A 197 3.25 15.22 1.46
C GLN A 197 3.92 14.44 2.59
N SER A 198 5.24 14.26 2.52
CA SER A 198 6.00 13.69 3.64
C SER A 198 5.98 14.61 4.85
N ASN A 199 6.12 14.06 6.05
CA ASN A 199 6.22 14.88 7.26
C ASN A 199 7.61 15.56 7.38
N GLU A 200 7.83 16.31 8.47
CA GLU A 200 9.08 17.01 8.75
C GLU A 200 10.29 16.07 8.90
N ALA A 201 10.07 14.79 9.18
CA ALA A 201 11.10 13.76 9.27
C ALA A 201 11.32 13.01 7.94
N GLY A 202 10.62 13.38 6.86
CA GLY A 202 10.71 12.67 5.59
C GLY A 202 10.04 11.30 5.61
N GLU A 203 8.93 11.17 6.34
CA GLU A 203 8.18 9.92 6.49
C GLU A 203 6.76 10.02 5.92
N VAL A 204 6.26 8.87 5.47
CA VAL A 204 4.87 8.62 5.03
C VAL A 204 4.49 7.19 5.43
N TRP A 205 3.24 6.97 5.84
CA TRP A 205 2.67 5.64 5.98
C TRP A 205 1.99 5.22 4.70
N VAL A 206 2.21 3.97 4.29
CA VAL A 206 1.42 3.30 3.24
C VAL A 206 0.48 2.31 3.90
N THR A 207 -0.76 2.27 3.41
CA THR A 207 -1.80 1.33 3.86
C THR A 207 -2.35 0.56 2.68
N VAL A 208 -2.54 -0.74 2.85
CA VAL A 208 -3.31 -1.61 1.95
C VAL A 208 -4.26 -2.42 2.80
N GLY A 209 -5.54 -2.42 2.47
CA GLY A 209 -6.55 -3.15 3.24
C GLY A 209 -7.80 -3.45 2.46
N THR A 210 -8.66 -4.30 3.02
CA THR A 210 -9.95 -4.64 2.44
C THR A 210 -11.09 -4.19 3.34
N ASP A 211 -12.03 -3.49 2.74
CA ASP A 211 -13.29 -3.02 3.35
C ASP A 211 -14.40 -3.98 2.91
N SER A 212 -14.90 -4.81 3.85
CA SER A 212 -15.76 -5.96 3.55
C SER A 212 -17.22 -5.66 3.81
N GLY A 213 -18.03 -5.57 2.74
CA GLY A 213 -19.48 -5.66 2.80
C GLY A 213 -20.03 -7.09 2.73
N PHE A 214 -19.16 -8.10 2.80
CA PHE A 214 -19.53 -9.52 2.82
C PHE A 214 -19.48 -10.06 4.24
N GLU A 215 -20.59 -10.61 4.74
CA GLU A 215 -20.63 -11.34 6.02
C GLU A 215 -20.03 -12.74 5.85
N GLY A 216 -18.93 -12.99 6.56
CA GLY A 216 -18.22 -14.26 6.54
C GLY A 216 -16.71 -14.13 6.54
N ALA A 217 -16.05 -15.29 6.51
CA ALA A 217 -14.62 -15.39 6.53
C ALA A 217 -14.00 -14.94 5.20
N THR A 218 -13.06 -14.00 5.29
CA THR A 218 -12.16 -13.62 4.20
C THR A 218 -10.72 -13.88 4.64
N THR A 219 -9.96 -14.60 3.81
CA THR A 219 -8.52 -14.81 4.01
C THR A 219 -7.78 -14.44 2.74
N LEU A 220 -6.79 -13.54 2.86
CA LEU A 220 -5.93 -13.12 1.76
C LEU A 220 -4.47 -13.42 2.09
N TYR A 221 -3.66 -13.62 1.05
CA TYR A 221 -2.21 -13.74 1.16
C TYR A 221 -1.55 -12.70 0.28
N TYR A 222 -1.06 -11.59 0.85
CA TYR A 222 -0.29 -10.60 0.09
C TYR A 222 1.07 -11.21 -0.26
N ARG A 223 1.38 -11.26 -1.55
CA ARG A 223 2.62 -11.82 -2.09
C ARG A 223 3.67 -10.74 -2.25
N MET A 224 3.27 -9.58 -2.75
CA MET A 224 4.16 -8.46 -3.02
C MET A 224 3.41 -7.14 -2.99
N ILE A 225 4.06 -6.09 -2.48
CA ILE A 225 3.60 -4.70 -2.61
C ILE A 225 4.73 -3.86 -3.18
N GLY A 226 4.46 -3.22 -4.32
CA GLY A 226 5.32 -2.23 -4.94
C GLY A 226 4.79 -0.82 -4.69
N VAL A 227 5.66 0.09 -4.26
CA VAL A 227 5.38 1.51 -4.10
C VAL A 227 6.39 2.31 -4.91
N ARG A 228 5.90 3.32 -5.65
CA ARG A 228 6.75 4.29 -6.35
C ARG A 228 6.34 5.70 -5.97
N LEU A 229 7.31 6.52 -5.54
CA LEU A 229 7.12 7.89 -5.07
C LEU A 229 7.96 8.83 -5.94
N VAL A 230 7.31 9.71 -6.70
CA VAL A 230 7.97 10.69 -7.57
C VAL A 230 7.80 12.09 -6.99
N PRO A 231 8.89 12.79 -6.61
CA PRO A 231 8.82 14.17 -6.14
C PRO A 231 8.06 15.09 -7.11
N GLN A 232 7.31 16.06 -6.58
CA GLN A 232 6.61 17.10 -7.35
C GLN A 232 7.25 18.47 -7.19
#